data_AF-A0A5J6WB92-F1
#
_entry.id   AF-A0A5J6WB92-F1
#
_cell.length_a   1.000
_cell.length_b   1.000
_cell.length_c   1.000
_cell.angle_alpha   90.00
_cell.angle_beta   90.00
_cell.angle_gamma   90.00
#
_symmetry.space_group_name_H-M   'P 1'
#
loop_
_entity.id
_entity.type
_entity.pdbx_description
1 polymer ?
#
loop_
_entity_poly.entity_id
_entity_poly.type
_entity_poly.pdbx_seq_one_letter_code
_entity_poly.pdbx_strand_id
1 'polypeptide(L)'
;MTIYKKIAMSFYSGILSYFIIAPIFGERGFVNYQKLDNNLILIKNHIEKLKETQKELKVRYINLQVSKSEILKEASKLGYYPKKSTVIKINNNKDQYNQGKILALKNPLSKNQNFYFISIAIGLIYYFLSSCIIQTKKNIKSNKLISNKAKD
;
A
#
# COMPACT_ATOMS: atom_id res chain seq x y z
N MET A 1 -42.36 11.26 6.00
CA MET A 1 -41.50 11.19 4.81
C MET A 1 -42.06 10.10 3.92
N THR A 2 -42.41 10.40 2.67
CA THR A 2 -42.89 9.39 1.72
C THR A 2 -41.76 8.39 1.41
N ILE A 3 -42.14 7.17 1.02
CA ILE A 3 -41.18 6.08 0.73
C ILE A 3 -40.15 6.53 -0.31
N TYR A 4 -40.61 7.19 -1.38
CA TYR A 4 -39.74 7.75 -2.42
C TYR A 4 -38.68 8.72 -1.87
N LYS A 5 -39.07 9.68 -1.01
CA LYS A 5 -38.14 10.65 -0.44
C LYS A 5 -37.05 9.95 0.38
N LYS A 6 -37.39 8.87 1.09
CA LYS A 6 -36.45 8.08 1.91
C LYS A 6 -35.43 7.31 1.06
N ILE A 7 -35.90 6.72 -0.04
CA ILE A 7 -35.02 6.05 -1.01
C ILE A 7 -34.06 7.06 -1.63
N ALA A 8 -34.56 8.20 -2.09
CA ALA A 8 -33.73 9.27 -2.65
C ALA A 8 -32.66 9.77 -1.67
N MET A 9 -33.01 9.94 -0.39
CA MET A 9 -32.06 10.39 0.63
C MET A 9 -30.99 9.35 0.98
N SER A 10 -31.30 8.06 0.87
CA SER A 10 -30.33 6.96 1.05
C SER A 10 -29.32 6.89 -0.09
N PHE A 11 -29.78 7.08 -1.34
CA PHE A 11 -28.87 7.23 -2.47
C PHE A 11 -27.99 8.47 -2.32
N TYR A 12 -28.58 9.59 -1.93
CA TYR A 12 -27.84 10.83 -1.68
C TYR A 12 -26.75 10.63 -0.61
N SER A 13 -27.06 9.97 0.52
CA SER A 13 -26.06 9.71 1.56
C SER A 13 -24.95 8.76 1.09
N GLY A 14 -25.27 7.74 0.29
CA GLY A 14 -24.27 6.85 -0.30
C GLY A 14 -23.34 7.60 -1.25
N ILE A 15 -23.89 8.41 -2.16
CA ILE A 15 -23.13 9.24 -3.09
C ILE A 15 -22.24 10.23 -2.34
N LEU A 16 -22.78 10.92 -1.33
CA LEU A 16 -22.02 11.89 -0.54
C LEU A 16 -20.85 11.21 0.20
N SER A 17 -21.09 10.03 0.78
CA SER A 17 -20.03 9.27 1.45
C SER A 17 -18.91 8.86 0.51
N TYR A 18 -19.25 8.50 -0.73
CA TYR A 18 -18.27 8.20 -1.77
C TYR A 18 -17.37 9.40 -2.06
N PHE A 19 -17.93 10.59 -2.20
CA PHE A 19 -17.16 11.81 -2.45
C PHE A 19 -16.21 12.19 -1.30
N ILE A 20 -16.53 11.77 -0.07
CA ILE A 20 -15.65 12.02 1.09
C ILE A 20 -14.54 10.96 1.17
N ILE A 21 -14.86 9.69 0.91
CA ILE A 21 -13.93 8.57 1.10
C ILE A 21 -12.99 8.40 -0.10
N ALA A 22 -13.48 8.62 -1.32
CA ALA A 22 -12.72 8.40 -2.56
C ALA A 22 -11.44 9.27 -2.67
N PRO A 23 -11.41 10.55 -2.26
CA PRO A 23 -10.18 11.35 -2.27
C PRO A 23 -9.09 10.83 -1.32
N ILE A 24 -9.44 10.04 -0.30
CA ILE A 24 -8.49 9.50 0.68
C ILE A 24 -8.01 8.12 0.24
N PHE A 25 -8.97 7.23 -0.03
CA PHE A 25 -8.73 5.79 -0.23
C PHE A 25 -8.91 5.31 -1.68
N GLY A 26 -9.41 6.16 -2.56
CA GLY A 26 -9.59 5.83 -3.96
C GLY A 26 -8.28 5.59 -4.70
N GLU A 27 -8.40 5.18 -5.96
CA GLU A 27 -7.23 4.89 -6.81
C GLU A 27 -6.27 6.08 -6.90
N ARG A 28 -6.85 7.29 -7.04
CA ARG A 28 -6.15 8.57 -7.02
C ARG A 28 -6.19 9.25 -5.65
N GLY A 29 -6.42 8.48 -4.59
CA GLY A 29 -6.52 9.00 -3.24
C GLY A 29 -5.15 9.29 -2.64
N PHE A 30 -5.13 10.13 -1.60
CA PHE A 30 -3.92 10.55 -0.90
C PHE A 30 -3.02 9.36 -0.48
N VAL A 31 -3.60 8.30 0.05
CA VAL A 31 -2.86 7.13 0.53
C VAL A 31 -2.13 6.42 -0.62
N ASN A 32 -2.75 6.33 -1.79
CA ASN A 32 -2.12 5.71 -2.96
C ASN A 32 -1.05 6.60 -3.56
N TYR A 33 -1.25 7.93 -3.59
CA TYR A 33 -0.22 8.86 -4.01
C TYR A 33 1.03 8.78 -3.13
N GLN A 34 0.87 8.71 -1.81
CA GLN A 34 2.00 8.55 -0.89
C GLN A 34 2.77 7.24 -1.12
N LYS A 35 2.06 6.13 -1.37
CA LYS A 35 2.68 4.86 -1.73
C LYS A 35 3.43 4.94 -3.06
N LEU A 36 2.85 5.62 -4.05
CA LEU A 36 3.48 5.82 -5.36
C LEU A 36 4.77 6.64 -5.23
N ASP A 37 4.74 7.72 -4.43
CA ASP A 37 5.92 8.56 -4.19
C ASP A 37 7.04 7.79 -3.47
N ASN A 38 6.70 7.02 -2.44
CA ASN A 38 7.66 6.15 -1.77
C ASN A 38 8.29 5.12 -2.73
N ASN A 39 7.49 4.52 -3.61
CA ASN A 39 7.99 3.60 -4.63
C ASN A 39 8.91 4.31 -5.64
N LEU A 40 8.59 5.54 -6.02
CA LEU A 40 9.40 6.36 -6.90
C LEU A 40 10.76 6.67 -6.25
N ILE A 41 10.78 7.03 -4.97
CA ILE A 41 12.01 7.23 -4.19
C ILE A 41 12.85 5.94 -4.15
N LEU A 42 12.23 4.79 -3.87
CA LEU A 42 12.92 3.50 -3.86
C LEU A 42 13.55 3.17 -5.23
N ILE A 43 12.83 3.40 -6.32
CA ILE A 43 13.34 3.17 -7.68
C ILE A 43 14.52 4.11 -7.98
N LYS A 44 14.44 5.39 -7.60
CA LYS A 44 15.56 6.33 -7.74
C LYS A 44 16.81 5.85 -6.99
N ASN A 45 16.64 5.41 -5.74
CA ASN A 45 17.74 4.87 -4.94
C ASN A 45 18.34 3.59 -5.55
N HIS A 46 17.52 2.73 -6.13
CA HIS A 46 18.01 1.55 -6.86
C HIS A 46 18.80 1.93 -8.12
N ILE A 47 18.36 2.94 -8.87
CA ILE A 47 19.09 3.46 -10.04
C ILE A 47 20.45 4.02 -9.63
N GLU A 48 20.54 4.76 -8.53
CA GLU A 48 21.82 5.29 -8.02
C GLU A 48 22.78 4.17 -7.62
N LYS A 49 22.31 3.17 -6.85
CA LYS A 49 23.12 2.00 -6.48
C LYS A 49 23.59 1.21 -7.70
N LEU A 50 22.75 1.05 -8.72
CA LEU A 50 23.13 0.39 -9.96
C LEU A 50 24.22 1.17 -10.71
N LYS A 51 24.15 2.51 -10.74
CA LYS A 51 25.20 3.35 -11.33
C LYS A 51 26.52 3.22 -10.58
N GLU A 52 26.50 3.18 -9.25
CA GLU A 52 27.71 2.95 -8.44
C GLU A 52 28.32 1.58 -8.72
N THR A 53 27.48 0.53 -8.71
CA THR A 53 27.90 -0.84 -9.03
C THR A 53 28.49 -0.93 -10.43
N GLN A 54 27.90 -0.25 -11.42
CA GLN A 54 28.42 -0.20 -12.79
C GLN A 54 29.80 0.46 -12.85
N LYS A 55 30.02 1.56 -12.13
CA LYS A 55 31.34 2.22 -12.05
C LYS A 55 32.37 1.28 -11.44
N GLU A 56 32.02 0.60 -10.35
CA GLU A 56 32.90 -0.36 -9.69
C GLU A 56 33.26 -1.53 -10.61
N LEU A 57 32.27 -2.13 -11.27
CA LEU A 57 32.47 -3.22 -12.23
C LEU A 57 33.36 -2.80 -13.40
N LYS A 58 33.19 -1.57 -13.90
CA LYS A 58 34.05 -1.03 -14.97
C LYS A 58 35.51 -0.93 -14.51
N VAL A 59 35.76 -0.45 -13.29
CA VAL A 59 37.11 -0.40 -12.72
C VAL A 59 37.69 -1.81 -12.56
N ARG A 60 36.92 -2.75 -12.00
CA ARG A 60 37.34 -4.15 -11.85
C ARG A 60 37.67 -4.78 -13.21
N TYR A 61 36.85 -4.55 -14.24
CA TYR A 61 37.08 -5.03 -15.60
C TYR A 61 38.40 -4.51 -16.19
N ILE A 62 38.70 -3.21 -15.98
CA ILE A 62 39.98 -2.62 -16.41
C ILE A 62 41.12 -3.32 -15.67
N ASN A 63 41.07 -3.41 -14.33
CA ASN A 63 42.13 -4.05 -13.53
C ASN A 63 42.40 -5.51 -13.95
N LEU A 64 41.35 -6.25 -14.31
CA LEU A 64 41.47 -7.63 -14.78
C LEU A 64 42.19 -7.76 -16.13
N GLN A 65 42.25 -6.69 -16.94
CA GLN A 65 42.97 -6.68 -18.23
C GLN A 65 44.42 -6.21 -18.14
N VAL A 66 44.82 -5.57 -17.04
CA VAL A 66 46.14 -4.91 -16.96
C VAL A 66 47.26 -5.93 -16.70
N SER A 67 47.13 -6.81 -15.71
CA SER A 67 48.19 -7.78 -15.41
C SER A 67 47.73 -9.00 -14.60
N LYS A 68 48.53 -10.07 -14.64
CA LYS A 68 48.35 -11.27 -13.80
C LYS A 68 48.30 -10.96 -12.30
N SER A 69 49.03 -9.94 -11.86
CA SER A 69 49.03 -9.47 -10.46
C SER A 69 47.68 -8.91 -10.05
N GLU A 70 47.08 -8.06 -10.89
CA GLU A 70 45.75 -7.47 -10.61
C GLU A 70 44.63 -8.51 -10.71
N ILE A 71 44.75 -9.48 -11.62
CA ILE A 71 43.83 -10.63 -11.68
C ILE A 71 43.86 -11.41 -10.36
N LEU A 72 45.04 -11.72 -9.83
CA LEU A 72 45.17 -12.42 -8.55
C LEU A 72 44.62 -11.58 -7.39
N LYS A 73 44.79 -10.26 -7.42
CA LYS A 73 44.24 -9.34 -6.41
C LYS A 73 42.71 -9.33 -6.44
N GLU A 74 42.07 -9.22 -7.60
CA GLU A 74 40.60 -9.27 -7.71
C GLU A 74 40.03 -10.67 -7.40
N ALA A 75 40.71 -11.74 -7.83
CA ALA A 75 40.35 -13.11 -7.49
C ALA A 75 40.38 -13.37 -5.97
N SER A 76 41.41 -12.84 -5.28
CA SER A 76 41.55 -12.97 -3.82
C SER A 76 40.42 -12.30 -3.04
N LYS A 77 39.88 -11.17 -3.55
CA LYS A 77 38.69 -10.54 -2.97
C LYS A 77 37.51 -11.50 -3.05
N LEU A 78 37.27 -12.11 -4.21
CA LEU A 78 36.21 -13.08 -4.42
C LEU A 78 36.41 -14.43 -3.70
N GLY A 79 37.50 -14.59 -2.93
CA GLY A 79 37.80 -15.82 -2.19
C GLY A 79 38.51 -16.90 -3.00
N TYR A 80 38.99 -16.56 -4.21
CA TYR A 80 39.82 -17.45 -5.01
C TYR A 80 41.29 -17.22 -4.70
N TYR A 81 42.00 -18.29 -4.34
CA TYR A 81 43.41 -18.24 -4.02
C TYR A 81 44.21 -19.29 -4.82
N PRO A 82 45.49 -19.01 -5.13
CA PRO A 82 46.35 -19.97 -5.81
C PRO A 82 46.49 -21.29 -5.05
N LYS A 83 46.66 -22.39 -5.79
CA LYS A 83 46.93 -23.70 -5.18
C LYS A 83 48.21 -23.61 -4.33
N LYS A 84 48.13 -23.97 -3.05
CA LYS A 84 49.18 -23.87 -2.00
C LYS A 84 49.35 -22.51 -1.29
N SER A 85 48.40 -21.58 -1.40
CA SER A 85 48.42 -20.36 -0.58
C SER A 85 47.89 -20.60 0.84
N THR A 86 48.53 -20.03 1.85
CA THR A 86 47.99 -19.97 3.23
C THR A 86 47.02 -18.79 3.33
N VAL A 87 45.76 -19.06 3.67
CA VAL A 87 44.72 -18.02 3.80
C VAL A 87 44.39 -17.81 5.27
N ILE A 88 44.57 -16.58 5.75
CA ILE A 88 44.15 -16.18 7.10
C ILE A 88 42.75 -15.55 6.98
N LYS A 89 41.73 -16.31 7.37
CA LYS A 89 40.34 -15.85 7.35
C LYS A 89 40.07 -15.04 8.63
N ILE A 90 39.99 -13.73 8.50
CA ILE A 90 39.51 -12.87 9.58
C ILE A 90 37.99 -12.92 9.53
N ASN A 91 37.35 -13.39 10.60
CA ASN A 91 35.90 -13.56 10.67
C ASN A 91 35.22 -12.20 10.88
N ASN A 92 35.29 -11.33 9.87
CA ASN A 92 34.63 -10.04 9.86
C ASN A 92 33.36 -10.13 9.01
N ASN A 93 32.20 -9.94 9.63
CA ASN A 93 30.87 -9.95 8.99
C ASN A 93 30.66 -8.91 7.88
N LYS A 94 31.69 -8.10 7.55
CA LYS A 94 31.61 -7.04 6.54
C LYS A 94 31.84 -7.52 5.10
N ASP A 95 32.40 -8.72 4.92
CA ASP A 95 32.72 -9.27 3.58
C ASP A 95 31.64 -10.24 3.05
N GLN A 96 30.37 -9.98 3.35
CA GLN A 96 29.27 -10.67 2.68
C GLN A 96 29.15 -10.15 1.25
N TYR A 97 29.83 -10.84 0.32
CA TYR A 97 29.63 -10.67 -1.11
C TYR A 97 28.14 -10.86 -1.42
N ASN A 98 27.45 -9.75 -1.71
CA ASN A 98 26.04 -9.72 -2.07
C ASN A 98 25.84 -10.51 -3.38
N GLN A 99 25.57 -11.81 -3.26
CA GLN A 99 24.92 -12.57 -4.33
C GLN A 99 23.64 -11.79 -4.67
N GLY A 100 23.54 -11.33 -5.92
CA GLY A 100 22.52 -10.39 -6.38
C GLY A 100 21.14 -10.80 -5.87
N LYS A 101 20.62 -10.07 -4.88
CA LYS A 101 19.25 -10.27 -4.42
C LYS A 101 18.34 -9.83 -5.56
N ILE A 102 17.54 -10.76 -6.07
CA ILE A 102 16.46 -10.46 -7.01
C ILE A 102 15.61 -9.37 -6.36
N LEU A 103 15.58 -8.19 -6.98
CA LEU A 103 14.74 -7.08 -6.54
C LEU A 103 13.29 -7.50 -6.76
N ALA A 104 12.66 -8.07 -5.72
CA ALA A 104 11.24 -8.33 -5.74
C ALA A 104 10.52 -6.99 -5.74
N LEU A 105 9.98 -6.58 -6.90
CA LEU A 105 8.97 -5.53 -6.92
C LEU A 105 7.80 -6.04 -6.09
N LYS A 106 7.47 -5.34 -5.00
CA LYS A 106 6.22 -5.60 -4.29
C LYS A 106 5.10 -5.41 -5.31
N ASN A 107 4.36 -6.49 -5.60
CA ASN A 107 3.17 -6.41 -6.42
C ASN A 107 2.29 -5.28 -5.89
N PRO A 108 1.76 -4.40 -6.77
CA PRO A 108 0.84 -3.37 -6.32
C PRO A 108 -0.29 -4.06 -5.55
N LEU A 109 -0.60 -3.56 -4.34
CA LEU A 109 -1.75 -4.04 -3.59
C LEU A 109 -2.95 -3.99 -4.54
N SER A 110 -3.61 -5.13 -4.68
CA SER A 110 -4.83 -5.29 -5.47
C SER A 110 -5.73 -4.08 -5.28
N LYS A 111 -6.21 -3.52 -6.39
CA LYS A 111 -7.16 -2.42 -6.50
C LYS A 111 -8.10 -2.45 -5.28
N ASN A 112 -7.97 -1.47 -4.39
CA ASN A 112 -8.66 -1.47 -3.10
C ASN A 112 -10.15 -1.16 -3.34
N GLN A 113 -10.89 -2.07 -3.96
CA GLN A 113 -12.30 -1.89 -4.37
C GLN A 113 -13.25 -1.80 -3.16
N ASN A 114 -12.73 -2.05 -1.96
CA ASN A 114 -13.49 -2.12 -0.72
C ASN A 114 -14.17 -0.78 -0.35
N PHE A 115 -13.64 0.37 -0.79
CA PHE A 115 -14.24 1.66 -0.43
C PHE A 115 -15.58 1.95 -1.15
N TYR A 116 -15.79 1.39 -2.34
CA TYR A 116 -17.10 1.46 -3.02
C TYR A 116 -18.16 0.74 -2.20
N PHE A 117 -17.83 -0.45 -1.67
CA PHE A 117 -18.73 -1.22 -0.80
C PHE A 117 -19.04 -0.50 0.51
N ILE A 118 -18.06 0.20 1.09
CA ILE A 118 -18.28 1.03 2.30
C ILE A 118 -19.31 2.13 2.02
N SER A 119 -19.21 2.79 0.86
CA SER A 119 -20.14 3.87 0.48
C SER A 119 -21.57 3.35 0.29
N ILE A 120 -21.72 2.17 -0.33
CA ILE A 120 -23.01 1.49 -0.48
C ILE A 120 -23.58 1.07 0.88
N ALA A 121 -22.73 0.53 1.77
CA ALA A 121 -23.14 0.13 3.12
C ALA A 121 -23.65 1.32 3.93
N ILE A 122 -23.02 2.50 3.83
CA ILE A 122 -23.48 3.73 4.48
C ILE A 122 -24.88 4.13 3.97
N GLY A 123 -25.13 4.02 2.66
CA GLY A 123 -26.45 4.26 2.07
C GLY A 123 -27.52 3.33 2.65
N LEU A 124 -27.22 2.03 2.77
CA LEU A 124 -28.11 1.03 3.35
C LEU A 124 -28.36 1.30 4.84
N ILE A 125 -27.32 1.59 5.62
CA ILE A 125 -27.43 1.93 7.05
C ILE A 125 -28.36 3.14 7.24
N TYR A 126 -28.18 4.18 6.44
CA TYR A 126 -29.04 5.36 6.49
C TYR A 126 -30.51 5.02 6.20
N TYR A 127 -30.76 4.15 5.22
CA TYR A 127 -32.11 3.68 4.89
C TYR A 127 -32.75 2.93 6.07
N PHE A 128 -32.03 2.00 6.69
CA PHE A 128 -32.53 1.24 7.85
C PHE A 128 -32.78 2.14 9.06
N LEU A 129 -31.84 3.01 9.42
CA LEU A 129 -32.01 3.97 10.51
C LEU A 129 -33.22 4.88 10.31
N SER A 130 -33.37 5.42 9.10
CA SER A 130 -34.54 6.23 8.73
C SER A 130 -35.85 5.46 8.84
N SER A 131 -35.84 4.16 8.55
CA SER A 131 -37.01 3.28 8.73
C SER A 131 -37.40 3.18 10.20
N CYS A 132 -36.42 2.85 11.05
CA CYS A 132 -36.64 2.67 12.49
C CYS A 132 -37.18 3.95 13.13
N ILE A 133 -36.61 5.12 12.78
CA ILE A 133 -37.05 6.42 13.33
C ILE A 133 -38.50 6.75 12.93
N ILE A 134 -38.91 6.42 11.70
CA ILE A 134 -40.29 6.66 11.26
C ILE A 134 -41.25 5.73 12.00
N GLN A 135 -40.88 4.47 12.19
CA GLN A 135 -41.72 3.48 12.86
C GLN A 135 -41.90 3.77 14.35
N THR A 136 -40.83 4.16 15.05
CA THR A 136 -40.93 4.60 16.46
C THR A 136 -41.80 5.83 16.61
N LYS A 137 -41.66 6.84 15.73
CA LYS A 137 -42.53 8.03 15.73
C LYS A 137 -44.01 7.68 15.49
N LYS A 138 -44.31 6.72 14.61
CA LYS A 138 -45.69 6.27 14.35
C LYS A 138 -46.29 5.58 15.60
N ASN A 139 -45.53 4.71 16.25
CA ASN A 139 -45.98 4.01 17.46
C ASN A 139 -46.22 4.97 18.63
N ILE A 140 -45.32 5.94 18.86
CA ILE A 140 -45.49 6.96 19.92
C ILE A 140 -46.76 7.80 19.67
N LYS A 141 -47.00 8.21 18.43
CA LYS A 141 -48.20 9.00 18.07
C LYS A 141 -49.49 8.19 18.24
N SER A 142 -49.48 6.91 17.89
CA SER A 142 -50.61 5.99 18.09
C SER A 142 -50.95 5.83 19.58
N ASN A 143 -49.94 5.56 20.42
CA ASN A 143 -50.13 5.37 21.86
C ASN A 143 -50.65 6.65 22.55
N LYS A 144 -50.20 7.83 22.10
CA LYS A 144 -50.71 9.12 22.59
C LYS A 144 -52.17 9.37 22.22
N LEU A 145 -52.59 8.95 21.02
CA LEU A 145 -53.99 9.06 20.56
C LEU A 145 -54.92 8.13 21.35
N ILE A 146 -54.47 6.91 21.63
CA ILE A 146 -55.23 5.93 22.43
C ILE A 146 -55.36 6.40 23.88
N SER A 147 -54.28 6.91 24.47
CA SER A 147 -54.31 7.47 25.84
C SER A 147 -55.23 8.68 25.99
N ASN A 148 -55.38 9.51 24.95
CA ASN A 148 -56.27 10.66 25.01
C ASN A 148 -57.74 10.24 24.87
N LYS A 149 -58.06 9.27 24.01
CA LYS A 149 -59.43 8.71 23.88
C LYS A 149 -59.91 7.93 25.11
N ALA A 150 -59.00 7.49 25.98
CA ALA A 150 -59.34 6.78 27.22
C ALA A 150 -59.62 7.73 28.39
N LYS A 151 -59.49 9.05 28.20
CA LYS A 151 -59.73 10.08 29.23
C LYS A 151 -60.99 10.94 28.98
N ASP A 152 -61.64 10.74 27.84
CA ASP A 152 -62.93 11.32 27.47
C ASP A 152 -64.03 10.26 27.65
#